data_AF-A0A7R7THE0-F1
#
_entry.id   AF-A0A7R7THE0-F1
#
_cell.length_a   1.000
_cell.length_b   1.000
_cell.length_c   1.000
_cell.angle_alpha   90.00
_cell.angle_beta   90.00
_cell.angle_gamma   90.00
#
_symmetry.space_group_name_H-M   'P 1'
#
loop_
_entity.id
_entity.type
_entity.pdbx_description
1 polymer ?
#
loop_
_entity_poly.entity_id
_entity_poly.type
_entity_poly.pdbx_seq_one_letter_code
_entity_poly.pdbx_strand_id
1 'polypeptide(L)'
;MRLLLDENVEKALFLGLKRRHPGLDVVRVVDVGLGGRSDAEVLEWAAREGRVLVSRDHATLSAEAARRIEEGRPMSGLILLRRGVGVGRILPPCAD
;
A
#
# COMPACT_ATOMS: atom_id res chain seq x y z
N MET A 1 5.70 -1.46 11.85
CA MET A 1 5.36 -0.88 10.54
C MET A 1 3.87 -1.04 10.31
N ARG A 2 3.18 0.01 9.86
CA ARG A 2 1.75 -0.05 9.49
C ARG A 2 1.62 0.09 7.98
N LEU A 3 0.79 -0.75 7.36
CA LEU A 3 0.61 -0.78 5.91
C LEU A 3 -0.81 -0.36 5.54
N LEU A 4 -0.91 0.35 4.42
CA LEU A 4 -2.14 0.59 3.69
C LEU A 4 -1.97 -0.05 2.31
N LEU A 5 -2.78 -1.05 1.97
CA LEU A 5 -2.80 -1.62 0.64
C LEU A 5 -3.75 -0.82 -0.25
N ASP A 6 -3.24 -0.37 -1.39
CA ASP A 6 -4.02 0.28 -2.43
C ASP A 6 -5.17 -0.60 -2.95
N GLU A 7 -6.21 0.01 -3.51
CA GLU A 7 -7.42 -0.70 -3.95
C GLU A 7 -7.16 -1.71 -5.07
N ASN A 8 -6.12 -1.45 -5.88
CA ASN A 8 -5.69 -2.30 -6.98
C ASN A 8 -4.79 -3.47 -6.54
N VAL A 9 -4.46 -3.56 -5.25
CA VAL A 9 -3.68 -4.69 -4.70
C VAL A 9 -4.60 -5.90 -4.48
N GLU A 10 -4.15 -7.06 -4.94
CA GLU A 10 -4.95 -8.28 -4.90
C GLU A 10 -5.29 -8.68 -3.45
N LYS A 11 -6.57 -9.00 -3.19
CA LYS A 11 -7.05 -9.46 -1.87
C LYS A 11 -6.26 -10.65 -1.32
N ALA A 12 -5.71 -11.50 -2.20
CA ALA A 12 -4.86 -12.62 -1.81
C ALA A 12 -3.59 -12.18 -1.07
N LEU A 13 -2.98 -11.03 -1.42
CA LEU A 13 -1.82 -10.50 -0.72
C LEU A 13 -2.21 -10.06 0.70
N PHE A 14 -3.33 -9.35 0.86
CA PHE A 14 -3.86 -8.96 2.16
C PHE A 14 -4.08 -10.18 3.09
N LEU A 15 -4.80 -11.19 2.60
CA LEU A 15 -5.09 -12.40 3.36
C LEU A 15 -3.81 -13.18 3.69
N GLY A 16 -2.88 -13.27 2.74
CA GLY A 16 -1.59 -13.92 2.96
C GLY A 16 -0.76 -13.22 4.02
N LEU A 17 -0.70 -11.88 4.00
CA LEU A 17 0.01 -11.08 4.99
C LEU A 17 -0.60 -11.28 6.38
N LYS A 18 -1.93 -11.20 6.51
CA LYS A 18 -2.64 -11.44 7.78
C LYS A 18 -2.39 -12.86 8.32
N ARG A 19 -2.37 -13.86 7.44
CA ARG A 19 -2.14 -15.26 7.85
C ARG A 19 -0.71 -15.49 8.35
N ARG A 20 0.30 -14.94 7.67
CA ARG A 20 1.72 -15.18 8.03
C ARG A 20 2.23 -14.26 9.13
N HIS A 21 1.66 -13.08 9.22
CA HIS A 21 2.02 -12.08 10.21
C HIS A 21 0.75 -11.57 10.90
N PRO A 22 0.13 -12.35 11.82
CA PRO A 22 -1.10 -11.95 12.49
C PRO A 22 -1.00 -10.62 13.25
N GLY A 23 0.19 -10.30 13.77
CA GLY A 23 0.47 -9.03 14.44
C GLY A 23 0.73 -7.84 13.51
N LEU A 24 0.72 -8.03 12.18
CA LEU A 24 0.93 -6.95 11.22
C LEU A 24 -0.32 -6.07 11.12
N ASP A 25 -0.15 -4.79 11.43
CA ASP A 25 -1.14 -3.74 11.16
C ASP A 25 -1.15 -3.43 9.66
N VAL A 26 -2.04 -4.10 8.96
CA VAL A 26 -2.34 -3.89 7.54
C VAL A 26 -3.83 -3.70 7.36
N VAL A 27 -4.19 -2.66 6.62
CA VAL A 27 -5.56 -2.33 6.19
C VAL A 27 -5.56 -2.07 4.68
N ARG A 28 -6.74 -1.99 4.06
CA ARG A 28 -6.89 -1.68 2.62
C ARG A 28 -7.59 -0.34 2.44
N VAL A 29 -7.28 0.37 1.35
CA VAL A 29 -7.91 1.65 0.96
C VAL A 29 -9.44 1.57 1.02
N VAL A 30 -10.02 0.50 0.47
CA VAL A 30 -11.48 0.28 0.48
C VAL A 30 -12.05 0.06 1.89
N ASP A 31 -11.31 -0.57 2.80
CA ASP A 31 -11.80 -0.89 4.16
C ASP A 31 -11.84 0.35 5.07
N VAL A 32 -11.08 1.39 4.72
CA VAL A 32 -11.01 2.65 5.47
C VAL A 32 -11.82 3.77 4.81
N GLY A 33 -12.68 3.43 3.83
CA GLY A 33 -13.60 4.38 3.19
C GLY A 33 -12.95 5.28 2.14
N LEU A 34 -11.77 4.92 1.64
CA LEU A 34 -11.03 5.69 0.63
C LEU A 34 -11.13 5.12 -0.79
N GLY A 35 -11.99 4.13 -1.04
CA GLY A 35 -12.18 3.57 -2.38
C GLY A 35 -12.55 4.65 -3.41
N GLY A 36 -11.89 4.65 -4.56
CA GLY A 36 -12.07 5.63 -5.63
C GLY A 36 -11.62 7.07 -5.31
N ARG A 37 -10.96 7.31 -4.17
CA ARG A 37 -10.34 8.61 -3.86
C ARG A 37 -9.08 8.82 -4.68
N SER A 38 -8.65 10.08 -4.80
CA SER A 38 -7.42 10.41 -5.51
C SER A 38 -6.17 9.91 -4.78
N ASP A 39 -5.10 9.67 -5.53
CA ASP A 39 -3.77 9.34 -4.99
C ASP A 39 -3.31 10.31 -3.89
N ALA A 40 -3.56 11.61 -4.09
CA ALA A 40 -3.22 12.65 -3.14
C ALA A 40 -3.98 12.50 -1.81
N GLU A 41 -5.30 12.21 -1.87
CA GLU A 41 -6.12 11.96 -0.69
C GLU A 41 -5.70 10.69 0.04
N VAL A 42 -5.35 9.63 -0.70
CA VAL A 42 -4.88 8.36 -0.13
C VAL A 42 -3.53 8.55 0.57
N LEU A 43 -2.57 9.25 -0.06
CA LEU A 43 -1.26 9.53 0.53
C LEU A 43 -1.36 10.49 1.72
N GLU A 44 -2.25 11.47 1.69
CA GLU A 44 -2.53 12.34 2.84
C GLU A 44 -3.05 11.55 4.04
N TRP A 45 -4.05 10.69 3.83
CA TRP A 45 -4.58 9.85 4.89
C TRP A 45 -3.51 8.88 5.41
N ALA A 46 -2.75 8.24 4.52
CA ALA A 46 -1.68 7.32 4.90
C ALA A 46 -0.64 8.02 5.77
N ALA A 47 -0.23 9.24 5.41
CA ALA A 47 0.72 10.02 6.19
C ALA A 47 0.16 10.39 7.58
N ARG A 48 -1.11 10.80 7.66
CA ARG A 48 -1.77 11.13 8.93
C ARG A 48 -1.87 9.94 9.87
N GLU A 49 -2.11 8.74 9.33
CA GLU A 49 -2.23 7.51 10.11
C GLU A 49 -0.89 6.81 10.39
N GLY A 50 0.22 7.35 9.86
CA GLY A 50 1.55 6.77 9.99
C GLY A 50 1.71 5.44 9.23
N ARG A 51 1.09 5.33 8.04
CA ARG A 51 1.01 4.12 7.22
C ARG A 51 1.80 4.26 5.93
N VAL A 52 2.57 3.23 5.60
CA VAL A 52 3.23 3.11 4.30
C VAL A 52 2.20 2.61 3.28
N LEU A 53 2.00 3.35 2.18
CA LEU A 53 1.13 2.93 1.08
C LEU A 53 1.84 1.85 0.25
N VAL A 54 1.16 0.76 -0.06
CA VAL A 54 1.64 -0.31 -0.94
C VAL A 54 0.75 -0.33 -2.18
N SER A 55 1.34 -0.16 -3.37
CA SER A 55 0.56 -0.13 -4.62
C SER A 55 1.24 -0.82 -5.81
N ARG A 56 0.41 -1.12 -6.82
CA ARG A 56 0.79 -1.54 -8.17
C ARG A 56 0.85 -0.38 -9.16
N ASP A 57 0.29 0.79 -8.83
CA ASP A 57 0.38 1.97 -9.67
C ASP A 57 1.74 2.63 -9.49
N HIS A 58 2.60 2.46 -10.48
CA HIS A 58 3.92 3.11 -10.50
C HIS A 58 3.86 4.48 -11.16
N ALA A 59 2.88 4.72 -12.03
CA ALA A 59 2.89 5.88 -12.91
C ALA A 59 2.44 7.12 -12.14
N THR A 60 1.29 7.05 -11.48
CA THR A 60 0.69 8.21 -10.82
C THR A 60 1.21 8.38 -9.40
N LEU A 61 1.31 7.30 -8.62
CA LEU A 61 1.72 7.37 -7.21
C LEU A 61 3.17 7.78 -7.02
N SER A 62 4.09 7.42 -7.92
CA SER A 62 5.48 7.87 -7.83
C SER A 62 5.57 9.39 -7.98
N ALA A 63 4.82 9.94 -8.95
CA ALA A 63 4.80 11.37 -9.21
C ALA A 63 4.14 12.13 -8.04
N GLU A 64 3.03 11.61 -7.53
CA GLU A 64 2.33 12.23 -6.40
C GLU A 64 3.17 12.18 -5.11
N ALA A 65 3.85 11.05 -4.84
CA ALA A 65 4.74 10.94 -3.70
C ALA A 65 5.95 11.88 -3.82
N ALA A 66 6.55 12.01 -5.01
CA ALA A 66 7.64 12.94 -5.27
C ALA A 66 7.20 14.39 -5.03
N ARG A 67 6.07 14.79 -5.64
CA ARG A 67 5.47 16.12 -5.43
C ARG A 67 5.26 16.41 -3.94
N ARG A 68 4.69 15.45 -3.21
CA ARG A 68 4.44 15.59 -1.77
C ARG A 68 5.72 15.81 -0.97
N ILE A 69 6.81 15.11 -1.31
CA ILE A 69 8.13 15.28 -0.69
C ILE A 69 8.72 16.66 -1.02
N GLU A 70 8.64 17.09 -2.27
CA GLU A 70 9.10 18.41 -2.73
C GLU A 70 8.35 19.56 -2.04
N GLU A 71 7.05 19.37 -1.78
CA GLU A 71 6.21 20.30 -1.02
C GLU A 71 6.48 20.27 0.50
N GLY A 72 7.38 19.41 0.99
CA GLY A 72 7.67 19.26 2.42
C GLY A 72 6.52 18.68 3.23
N ARG A 73 5.55 18.03 2.59
CA ARG A 73 4.40 17.43 3.27
C ARG A 73 4.78 16.09 3.91
N PRO A 74 4.19 15.74 5.06
CA PRO A 74 4.51 14.49 5.75
C PRO A 74 4.30 13.26 4.86
N MET A 75 5.25 12.33 4.84
CA MET A 75 5.15 11.10 4.05
C MET A 75 5.71 9.91 4.84
N SER A 76 4.85 8.94 5.18
CA SER A 76 5.30 7.71 5.85
C SER A 76 6.05 6.74 4.92
N GLY A 77 5.83 6.85 3.60
CA GLY A 77 6.50 6.08 2.57
C GLY A 77 5.55 5.43 1.55
N LEU A 78 6.11 5.06 0.39
CA LEU A 78 5.44 4.35 -0.69
C LEU A 78 6.27 3.10 -1.04
N ILE A 79 5.64 1.93 -1.07
CA ILE A 79 6.21 0.68 -1.57
C ILE A 79 5.50 0.30 -2.86
N LEU A 80 6.27 0.25 -3.96
CA LEU A 80 5.76 -0.17 -5.26
C LEU A 80 6.05 -1.66 -5.50
N LEU A 81 4.99 -2.43 -5.64
CA LEU A 81 5.08 -3.86 -5.96
C LEU A 81 5.65 -4.02 -7.39
N ARG A 82 6.63 -4.91 -7.54
CA ARG A 82 7.29 -5.14 -8.84
C ARG A 82 6.28 -5.48 -9.94
N ARG A 83 6.39 -4.81 -11.09
CA ARG A 83 5.56 -5.05 -12.27
C ARG A 83 5.69 -6.49 -12.78
N GLY A 84 4.60 -7.08 -13.25
CA GLY A 84 4.57 -8.43 -13.83
C GLY A 84 4.76 -9.58 -12.84
N VAL A 85 4.85 -9.31 -11.53
CA VAL A 85 5.03 -10.34 -10.50
C VAL A 85 3.69 -10.65 -9.82
N GLY A 86 3.22 -11.89 -9.93
CA GLY A 86 2.02 -12.34 -9.22
C GLY A 86 2.21 -12.47 -7.71
N VAL A 87 1.10 -12.46 -6.96
CA VAL A 87 1.09 -12.57 -5.49
C VAL A 87 1.91 -13.76 -4.98
N GLY A 88 1.85 -14.91 -5.65
CA GLY A 88 2.61 -16.10 -5.24
C GLY A 88 4.13 -15.98 -5.33
N ARG A 89 4.67 -14.94 -5.98
CA ARG A 89 6.11 -14.64 -5.95
C ARG A 89 6.45 -13.48 -5.01
N ILE A 90 5.51 -12.57 -4.79
CA ILE A 90 5.61 -11.52 -3.76
C ILE A 90 5.58 -12.14 -2.36
N LEU A 91 4.67 -13.10 -2.17
CA LEU A 91 4.41 -13.79 -0.92
C LEU A 91 4.31 -15.31 -1.18
N PRO A 92 5.46 -15.99 -1.41
CA PRO A 92 5.53 -17.43 -1.77
C PRO A 92 4.90 -18.33 -0.74
N PRO A 93 4.15 -19.39 -1.08
CA PRO A 93 3.47 -20.25 -0.10
C PRO A 93 4.40 -20.64 1.06
N CYS A 94 3.82 -20.85 2.25
CA CYS A 94 4.58 -21.42 3.36
C CYS A 94 5.14 -22.76 2.86
N ALA A 95 6.44 -23.00 3.05
CA ALA A 95 6.96 -24.35 2.92
C ALA A 95 6.34 -25.18 4.04
N ASP A 96 5.81 -26.34 3.67
CA ASP A 96 5.38 -27.36 4.63
C ASP A 96 6.59 -27.95 5.37
#